data_AF-A0AAW5ESW7-F1
#
_entry.id   AF-A0AAW5ESW7-F1
#
_cell.length_a   1.000
_cell.length_b   1.000
_cell.length_c   1.000
_cell.angle_alpha   90.00
_cell.angle_beta   90.00
_cell.angle_gamma   90.00
#
_symmetry.space_group_name_H-M   'P 1'
#
loop_
_entity.id
_entity.type
_entity.pdbx_description
1 polymer ?
#
loop_
_entity_poly.entity_id
_entity_poly.type
_entity_poly.pdbx_seq_one_letter_code
_entity_poly.pdbx_strand_id
1 'polypeptide(L)'
;MGADALYSRRNRRNSAIHGSGPCPQRACHWGTQDFCPVDPSLPVLRRMNWIDIACLSIVGLSAVVGAVRGFSREVLGIAAWAMAGVLSLSWHGFLIPYAAQWIHTPLLARAAALGIMFIALLVVFTTTAHLSGQAVRGSVLGGIDRALGLLFGVLRGYACLLALYMAVSFLMPQDAWPDAMNDSRIVPLIGDSTTYLSHFTSDSITPHLAQPARTRHDAPI
;
A
#
# COMPACT_ATOMS: atom_id res chain seq x y z
N MET A 1 -54.47 -39.80 27.56
CA MET A 1 -53.11 -40.00 27.00
C MET A 1 -53.14 -39.62 25.53
N GLY A 2 -52.73 -38.41 25.14
CA GLY A 2 -52.85 -37.99 23.73
C GLY A 2 -52.54 -36.52 23.40
N ALA A 3 -52.35 -35.64 24.38
CA ALA A 3 -52.06 -34.22 24.14
C ALA A 3 -50.56 -33.92 23.98
N ASP A 4 -49.68 -34.71 24.62
CA ASP A 4 -48.24 -34.40 24.71
C ASP A 4 -47.46 -34.67 23.41
N ALA A 5 -47.97 -35.56 22.56
CA ALA A 5 -47.32 -35.91 21.29
C ALA A 5 -47.51 -34.85 20.19
N LEU A 6 -48.55 -34.02 20.27
CA LEU A 6 -48.82 -32.96 19.30
C LEU A 6 -48.10 -31.64 19.65
N TYR A 7 -47.87 -31.38 20.94
CA TYR A 7 -47.09 -30.22 21.39
C TYR A 7 -45.63 -30.31 20.88
N SER A 8 -45.01 -31.49 20.94
CA SER A 8 -43.62 -31.69 20.48
C SER A 8 -43.44 -31.62 18.95
N ARG A 9 -44.50 -31.83 18.17
CA ARG A 9 -44.46 -31.67 16.70
C ARG A 9 -44.64 -30.23 16.25
N ARG A 10 -45.44 -29.43 16.96
CA ARG A 10 -45.70 -28.02 16.58
C ARG A 10 -44.51 -27.12 16.91
N ASN A 11 -43.80 -27.37 18.02
CA ASN A 11 -42.63 -26.59 18.41
C ASN A 11 -41.41 -26.80 17.48
N ARG A 12 -41.39 -27.88 16.69
CA ARG A 12 -40.30 -28.18 15.75
C ARG A 12 -40.37 -27.39 14.43
N ARG A 13 -41.49 -26.72 14.13
CA ARG A 13 -41.62 -25.84 12.96
C ARG A 13 -41.26 -24.38 13.25
N ASN A 14 -41.35 -23.93 14.50
CA ASN A 14 -41.10 -22.54 14.87
C ASN A 14 -39.63 -22.24 15.24
N SER A 15 -38.79 -23.25 15.39
CA SER A 15 -37.35 -23.09 15.66
C SER A 15 -36.49 -22.89 14.40
N ALA A 16 -37.10 -22.73 13.23
CA ALA A 16 -36.39 -22.51 11.96
C ALA A 16 -36.04 -21.02 11.67
N ILE A 17 -36.32 -20.10 12.60
CA ILE A 17 -36.21 -18.65 12.37
C ILE A 17 -35.33 -17.89 13.37
N HIS A 18 -34.74 -18.57 14.36
CA HIS A 18 -33.72 -17.95 15.22
C HIS A 18 -32.54 -18.89 15.43
N GLY A 19 -31.36 -18.38 15.09
CA GLY A 19 -30.09 -19.10 15.06
C GLY A 19 -29.51 -19.44 16.43
N SER A 20 -28.27 -19.95 16.37
CA SER A 20 -27.40 -20.47 17.44
C SER A 20 -27.74 -21.84 18.00
N GLY A 21 -27.76 -22.87 17.14
CA GLY A 21 -27.63 -24.27 17.55
C GLY A 21 -26.47 -24.95 16.80
N PRO A 22 -25.79 -25.95 17.39
CA PRO A 22 -24.77 -26.72 16.69
C PRO A 22 -25.40 -27.43 15.48
N CYS A 23 -24.65 -27.45 14.37
CA CYS A 23 -25.10 -27.94 13.07
C CYS A 23 -25.71 -29.36 13.19
N PRO A 24 -26.91 -29.63 12.65
CA PRO A 24 -27.55 -30.94 12.77
C PRO A 24 -26.74 -31.99 12.01
N GLN A 25 -26.15 -32.90 12.78
CA GLN A 25 -25.28 -34.05 12.43
C GLN A 25 -25.80 -35.00 11.31
N ARG A 26 -26.98 -34.78 10.74
CA ARG A 26 -27.58 -35.70 9.75
C ARG A 26 -27.22 -35.41 8.28
N ALA A 27 -26.39 -34.40 8.02
CA ALA A 27 -25.97 -34.05 6.65
C ALA A 27 -24.51 -34.43 6.31
N CYS A 28 -23.75 -35.02 7.24
CA CYS A 28 -22.36 -35.43 7.01
C CYS A 28 -22.30 -36.91 6.60
N HIS A 29 -22.52 -37.22 5.31
CA HIS A 29 -22.39 -38.59 4.78
C HIS A 29 -20.99 -38.87 4.17
N TRP A 30 -20.05 -37.94 4.26
CA TRP A 30 -18.68 -38.14 3.78
C TRP A 30 -17.70 -37.73 4.87
N GLY A 31 -16.85 -38.67 5.28
CA GLY A 31 -15.96 -38.58 6.44
C GLY A 31 -14.78 -37.61 6.30
N THR A 32 -15.02 -36.38 5.84
CA THR A 32 -14.08 -35.26 5.88
C THR A 32 -14.81 -34.08 6.53
N GLN A 33 -14.32 -33.62 7.69
CA GLN A 33 -14.99 -32.61 8.52
C GLN A 33 -14.79 -31.16 8.05
N ASP A 34 -14.22 -30.93 6.86
CA ASP A 34 -13.56 -29.64 6.61
C ASP A 34 -14.32 -28.65 5.71
N PHE A 35 -15.51 -28.98 5.21
CA PHE A 35 -16.24 -28.07 4.31
C PHE A 35 -17.73 -27.97 4.63
N CYS A 36 -18.10 -26.91 5.38
CA CYS A 36 -19.42 -26.31 5.20
C CYS A 36 -19.38 -25.40 3.97
N PRO A 37 -20.31 -25.53 3.02
CA PRO A 37 -20.45 -24.56 1.94
C PRO A 37 -20.84 -23.21 2.55
N VAL A 38 -20.01 -22.20 2.31
CA VAL A 38 -20.33 -20.79 2.59
C VAL A 38 -21.64 -20.46 1.88
N ASP A 39 -22.64 -19.98 2.62
CA ASP A 39 -23.95 -19.61 2.08
C ASP A 39 -23.78 -18.51 1.00
N PRO A 40 -24.15 -18.78 -0.28
CA PRO A 40 -23.98 -17.84 -1.38
C PRO A 40 -25.05 -16.72 -1.41
N SER A 41 -25.97 -16.69 -0.44
CA SER A 41 -27.08 -15.72 -0.41
C SER A 41 -26.80 -14.45 0.40
N LEU A 42 -25.64 -14.33 1.05
CA LEU A 42 -25.22 -13.05 1.63
C LEU A 42 -24.92 -12.07 0.48
N PRO A 43 -25.53 -10.88 0.45
CA PRO A 43 -25.30 -9.91 -0.61
C PRO A 43 -23.86 -9.45 -0.50
N VAL A 44 -22.98 -10.09 -1.27
CA VAL A 44 -21.57 -9.72 -1.45
C VAL A 44 -21.42 -8.26 -1.90
N LEU A 45 -22.52 -7.60 -2.26
CA LEU A 45 -22.62 -6.23 -2.73
C LEU A 45 -22.99 -5.19 -1.67
N ARG A 46 -23.27 -5.53 -0.40
CA ARG A 46 -23.85 -4.56 0.57
C ARG A 46 -23.09 -4.39 1.89
N ARG A 47 -21.77 -4.25 1.82
CA ARG A 47 -21.02 -3.54 2.87
C ARG A 47 -19.73 -2.98 2.29
N MET A 48 -19.81 -1.91 1.49
CA MET A 48 -18.62 -1.08 1.28
C MET A 48 -18.29 -0.45 2.62
N ASN A 49 -17.16 -0.86 3.19
CA ASN A 49 -16.69 -0.30 4.43
C ASN A 49 -16.14 1.11 4.19
N TRP A 50 -16.01 1.91 5.25
CA TRP A 50 -15.39 3.24 5.17
C TRP A 50 -13.95 3.15 4.63
N ILE A 51 -13.24 2.05 4.87
CA ILE A 51 -11.92 1.77 4.28
C ILE A 51 -12.02 1.63 2.76
N ASP A 52 -13.00 0.91 2.23
CA ASP A 52 -13.16 0.77 0.78
C ASP A 52 -13.44 2.13 0.12
N ILE A 53 -14.28 2.94 0.77
CA ILE A 53 -14.58 4.30 0.34
C ILE A 53 -13.33 5.18 0.39
N ALA A 54 -12.51 5.08 1.44
CA ALA A 54 -11.26 5.81 1.55
C ALA A 54 -10.27 5.41 0.44
N CYS A 55 -10.10 4.12 0.17
CA CYS A 55 -9.24 3.62 -0.91
C CYS A 55 -9.68 4.13 -2.28
N LEU A 56 -10.99 4.03 -2.59
CA LEU A 56 -11.54 4.57 -3.84
C LEU A 56 -11.39 6.08 -3.93
N SER A 57 -11.53 6.79 -2.80
CA SER A 57 -11.32 8.25 -2.75
C SER A 57 -9.88 8.63 -3.05
N ILE A 58 -8.89 7.90 -2.52
CA ILE A 58 -7.47 8.11 -2.80
C ILE A 58 -7.17 7.91 -4.29
N VAL A 59 -7.63 6.80 -4.87
CA VAL A 59 -7.42 6.49 -6.29
C VAL A 59 -8.15 7.50 -7.18
N GLY A 60 -9.42 7.80 -6.87
CA GLY A 60 -10.24 8.76 -7.62
C GLY A 60 -9.65 10.16 -7.58
N LEU A 61 -9.24 10.64 -6.41
CA LEU A 61 -8.58 11.95 -6.27
C LEU A 61 -7.26 11.97 -7.03
N SER A 62 -6.45 10.91 -6.94
CA SER A 62 -5.20 10.80 -7.69
C SER A 62 -5.43 10.82 -9.21
N ALA A 63 -6.47 10.13 -9.70
CA ALA A 63 -6.86 10.15 -11.10
C ALA A 63 -7.29 11.54 -11.58
N VAL A 64 -8.11 12.25 -10.79
CA VAL A 64 -8.54 13.62 -11.09
C VAL A 64 -7.34 14.58 -11.10
N VAL A 65 -6.46 14.50 -10.09
CA VAL A 65 -5.25 15.32 -10.03
C VAL A 65 -4.34 15.03 -11.23
N GLY A 66 -4.18 13.77 -11.62
CA GLY A 66 -3.43 13.37 -12.81
C GLY A 66 -4.02 13.92 -14.09
N ALA A 67 -5.35 13.87 -14.25
CA ALA A 67 -6.04 14.43 -15.41
C ALA A 67 -5.91 15.97 -15.50
N VAL A 68 -5.96 16.67 -14.37
CA VAL A 68 -5.83 18.14 -14.30
C VAL A 68 -4.39 18.60 -14.56
N ARG A 69 -3.41 17.89 -13.97
CA ARG A 69 -1.98 18.20 -14.11
C ARG A 69 -1.43 17.80 -15.47
N GLY A 70 -1.90 16.68 -16.03
CA GLY A 70 -1.40 16.11 -17.27
C GLY A 70 -0.22 15.15 -17.05
N PHE A 71 -0.12 14.11 -17.88
CA PHE A 71 0.90 13.07 -17.79
C PHE A 71 2.32 13.63 -17.88
N SER A 72 2.56 14.53 -18.83
CA SER A 72 3.90 15.08 -19.10
C SER A 72 4.46 15.79 -17.88
N ARG A 73 3.64 16.58 -17.15
CA ARG A 73 4.09 17.26 -15.93
C ARG A 73 4.44 16.29 -14.82
N GLU A 74 3.67 15.22 -14.70
CA GLU A 74 3.88 14.23 -13.64
C GLU A 74 5.17 13.43 -13.92
N VAL A 75 5.39 12.98 -15.16
CA VAL A 75 6.63 12.29 -15.55
C VAL A 75 7.84 13.19 -15.46
N LEU A 76 7.77 14.42 -15.95
CA LEU A 76 8.87 15.38 -15.85
C LEU A 76 9.16 15.75 -14.39
N GLY A 77 8.16 15.76 -13.51
CA GLY A 77 8.33 15.94 -12.07
C GLY A 77 9.10 14.80 -11.42
N ILE A 78 8.74 13.55 -11.71
CA ILE A 78 9.48 12.37 -11.22
C ILE A 78 10.91 12.37 -11.78
N ALA A 79 11.07 12.67 -13.07
CA ALA A 79 12.40 12.81 -13.68
C ALA A 79 13.22 13.91 -13.00
N ALA A 80 12.62 15.06 -12.65
CA ALA A 80 13.30 16.14 -11.95
C ALA A 80 13.80 15.70 -10.57
N TRP A 81 12.98 14.98 -9.79
CA TRP A 81 13.40 14.42 -8.51
C TRP A 81 14.52 13.39 -8.65
N ALA A 82 14.41 12.47 -9.61
CA ALA A 82 15.43 11.46 -9.88
C ALA A 82 16.76 12.10 -10.32
N MET A 83 16.72 13.02 -11.29
CA MET A 83 17.91 13.73 -11.77
C MET A 83 18.55 14.57 -10.68
N ALA A 84 17.76 15.30 -9.89
CA ALA A 84 18.26 16.07 -8.75
C ALA A 84 18.96 15.16 -7.73
N GLY A 85 18.38 14.00 -7.43
CA GLY A 85 18.98 13.01 -6.52
C GLY A 85 20.32 12.49 -7.03
N VAL A 86 20.36 12.01 -8.28
CA VAL A 86 21.57 11.46 -8.89
C VAL A 86 22.68 12.51 -9.00
N LEU A 87 22.39 13.68 -9.57
CA LEU A 87 23.40 14.74 -9.72
C LEU A 87 23.86 15.27 -8.37
N SER A 88 22.97 15.37 -7.38
CA SER A 88 23.38 15.79 -6.04
C SER A 88 24.38 14.80 -5.43
N LEU A 89 24.13 13.49 -5.54
CA LEU A 89 25.06 12.46 -5.08
C LEU A 89 26.41 12.52 -5.83
N SER A 90 26.43 12.88 -7.12
CA SER A 90 27.68 13.02 -7.88
C SER A 90 28.43 14.34 -7.58
N TRP A 91 27.73 15.44 -7.33
CA TRP A 91 28.32 16.79 -7.27
C TRP A 91 28.36 17.42 -5.88
N HIS A 92 27.79 16.80 -4.85
CA HIS A 92 27.85 17.33 -3.47
C HIS A 92 29.29 17.59 -2.99
N GLY A 93 30.28 16.85 -3.52
CA GLY A 93 31.70 17.02 -3.21
C GLY A 93 32.21 18.46 -3.37
N PHE A 94 31.70 19.20 -4.35
CA PHE A 94 32.06 20.60 -4.57
C PHE A 94 31.58 21.54 -3.45
N LEU A 95 30.52 21.18 -2.75
CA LEU A 95 29.93 22.00 -1.67
C LEU A 95 30.48 21.66 -0.28
N ILE A 96 31.10 20.49 -0.11
CA ILE A 96 31.71 20.07 1.16
C ILE A 96 32.68 21.13 1.74
N PRO A 97 33.65 21.69 0.99
CA PRO A 97 34.60 22.64 1.58
C PRO A 97 33.90 23.90 2.08
N TYR A 98 32.84 24.37 1.41
CA TYR A 98 32.06 25.51 1.85
C TYR A 98 31.20 25.18 3.07
N ALA A 99 30.58 23.99 3.12
CA ALA A 99 29.80 23.54 4.27
C ALA A 99 30.68 23.33 5.52
N ALA A 100 31.91 22.85 5.33
CA ALA A 100 32.87 22.60 6.41
C ALA A 100 33.34 23.89 7.12
N GLN A 101 33.19 25.06 6.50
CA GLN A 101 33.48 26.35 7.13
C GLN A 101 32.53 26.66 8.30
N TRP A 102 31.28 26.18 8.20
CA TRP A 102 30.23 26.44 9.17
C TRP A 102 29.95 25.24 10.08
N ILE A 103 30.19 24.02 9.59
CA ILE A 103 29.88 22.77 10.26
C ILE A 103 31.15 21.97 10.49
N HIS A 104 31.56 21.82 11.75
CA HIS A 104 32.82 21.13 12.08
C HIS A 104 32.69 19.60 12.09
N THR A 105 31.47 19.07 12.21
CA THR A 105 31.22 17.62 12.12
C THR A 105 31.23 17.18 10.65
N PRO A 106 32.15 16.29 10.23
CA PRO A 106 32.32 15.95 8.81
C PRO A 106 31.11 15.25 8.20
N LEU A 107 30.43 14.40 8.99
CA LEU A 107 29.19 13.74 8.55
C LEU A 107 28.08 14.77 8.28
N LEU A 108 27.92 15.75 9.16
CA LEU A 108 26.89 16.77 9.04
C LEU A 108 27.21 17.77 7.92
N ALA A 109 28.48 18.12 7.71
CA ALA A 109 28.91 18.96 6.59
C ALA A 109 28.63 18.29 5.23
N ARG A 110 28.88 16.97 5.11
CA ARG A 110 28.55 16.20 3.91
C ARG A 110 27.05 16.12 3.67
N ALA A 111 26.27 15.83 4.71
CA ALA A 111 24.81 15.80 4.63
C ALA A 111 24.23 17.17 4.24
N ALA A 112 24.75 18.25 4.80
CA ALA A 112 24.35 19.61 4.45
C ALA A 112 24.71 19.95 2.99
N ALA A 113 25.92 19.63 2.54
CA ALA A 113 26.34 19.84 1.15
C ALA A 113 25.44 19.08 0.16
N LEU A 114 25.12 17.81 0.47
CA LEU A 114 24.19 17.00 -0.33
C LEU A 114 22.79 17.61 -0.34
N GLY A 115 22.27 18.01 0.82
CA GLY A 115 20.95 18.62 0.95
C GLY A 115 20.83 19.92 0.16
N ILE A 116 21.80 20.82 0.31
CA ILE A 116 21.83 22.11 -0.40
C ILE A 116 21.92 21.88 -1.91
N MET A 117 22.82 21.00 -2.37
CA MET A 117 22.95 20.66 -3.79
C MET A 117 21.65 20.06 -4.34
N PHE A 118 21.03 19.14 -3.59
CA PHE A 118 19.78 18.50 -3.98
C PHE A 118 18.66 19.53 -4.15
N ILE A 119 18.48 20.43 -3.18
CA ILE A 119 17.45 21.47 -3.25
C ILE A 119 17.71 22.42 -4.41
N ALA A 120 18.95 22.86 -4.62
CA ALA A 120 19.31 23.74 -5.74
C ALA A 120 18.97 23.10 -7.10
N LEU A 121 19.39 21.85 -7.32
CA LEU A 121 19.10 21.12 -8.55
C LEU A 121 17.61 20.82 -8.70
N LEU A 122 16.92 20.48 -7.61
CA LEU A 122 15.50 20.21 -7.62
C LEU A 122 14.72 21.45 -8.07
N VAL A 123 15.06 22.64 -7.57
CA VAL A 123 14.43 23.90 -8.02
C VAL A 123 14.66 24.14 -9.50
N VAL A 124 15.89 23.94 -10.00
CA VAL A 124 16.20 24.10 -11.42
C VAL A 124 15.41 23.12 -12.29
N PHE A 125 15.44 21.83 -11.98
CA PHE A 125 14.76 20.82 -12.79
C PHE A 125 13.24 20.91 -12.71
N THR A 126 12.68 21.20 -11.54
CA THR A 126 11.22 21.36 -11.39
C THR A 126 10.72 22.60 -12.15
N THR A 127 11.48 23.69 -12.16
CA THR A 127 11.15 24.89 -12.94
C THR A 127 11.15 24.56 -14.44
N THR A 128 12.20 23.90 -14.93
CA THR A 128 12.29 23.47 -16.34
C THR A 128 11.16 22.50 -16.72
N ALA A 129 10.87 21.51 -15.87
CA ALA A 129 9.77 20.58 -16.05
C ALA A 129 8.41 21.29 -16.15
N HIS A 130 8.20 22.30 -15.29
CA HIS A 130 6.97 23.09 -15.31
C HIS A 130 6.79 23.88 -16.61
N LEU A 131 7.85 24.53 -17.10
CA LEU A 131 7.85 25.27 -18.36
C LEU A 131 7.58 24.33 -19.55
N SER A 132 8.28 23.19 -19.63
CA SER A 132 8.06 22.19 -20.68
C SER A 132 6.63 21.64 -20.65
N GLY A 133 6.08 21.38 -19.47
CA GLY A 133 4.70 20.93 -19.31
C GLY A 133 3.65 21.99 -19.72
N GLN A 134 3.98 23.28 -19.67
CA GLN A 134 3.12 24.33 -20.21
C GLN A 134 3.12 24.31 -21.74
N ALA A 135 4.28 24.10 -22.37
CA ALA A 135 4.40 24.02 -23.82
C ALA A 135 3.54 22.87 -24.41
N VAL A 136 3.55 21.69 -23.76
CA VAL A 136 2.74 20.54 -24.19
C VAL A 136 1.24 20.84 -24.14
N ARG A 137 0.77 21.52 -23.08
CA ARG A 137 -0.65 21.88 -22.91
C ARG A 137 -1.14 22.86 -23.97
N GLY A 138 -0.27 23.69 -24.54
CA GLY A 138 -0.60 24.62 -25.62
C GLY A 138 -0.71 23.97 -27.00
N SER A 139 -0.34 22.69 -27.13
CA SER A 139 -0.37 21.94 -28.40
C SER A 139 -1.65 21.11 -28.56
N VAL A 140 -1.87 20.59 -29.78
CA VAL A 140 -2.97 19.66 -30.10
C VAL A 140 -2.93 18.39 -29.22
N LEU A 141 -1.75 18.02 -28.70
CA LEU A 141 -1.57 16.87 -27.81
C LEU A 141 -2.10 17.09 -26.38
N GLY A 142 -2.51 18.31 -26.02
CA GLY A 142 -2.98 18.62 -24.66
C GLY A 142 -4.19 17.78 -24.20
N GLY A 143 -5.04 17.33 -25.12
CA GLY A 143 -6.15 16.41 -24.79
C GLY A 143 -5.67 15.00 -24.43
N ILE A 144 -4.73 14.46 -25.22
CA ILE A 144 -4.12 13.14 -25.00
C ILE A 144 -3.31 13.13 -23.69
N ASP A 145 -2.57 14.22 -23.42
CA ASP A 145 -1.79 14.40 -22.18
C ASP A 145 -2.66 14.29 -20.91
N ARG A 146 -3.91 14.76 -20.95
CA ARG A 146 -4.86 14.64 -19.83
C ARG A 146 -5.42 13.22 -19.69
N ALA A 147 -5.71 12.53 -20.80
CA ALA A 147 -6.19 11.15 -20.78
C ALA A 147 -5.12 10.20 -20.22
N LEU A 148 -3.86 10.36 -20.68
CA LEU A 148 -2.71 9.66 -20.10
C LEU A 148 -2.49 10.06 -18.65
N GLY A 149 -2.73 11.33 -18.31
CA GLY A 149 -2.64 11.84 -16.94
C GLY A 149 -3.64 11.16 -16.00
N LEU A 150 -4.86 10.88 -16.47
CA LEU A 150 -5.86 10.12 -15.72
C LEU A 150 -5.38 8.69 -15.45
N LEU A 151 -4.91 7.99 -16.49
CA LEU A 151 -4.39 6.62 -16.36
C LEU A 151 -3.20 6.57 -15.39
N PHE A 152 -2.26 7.49 -15.53
CA PHE A 152 -1.13 7.62 -14.63
C PHE A 152 -1.57 7.94 -13.19
N GLY A 153 -2.57 8.81 -13.03
CA GLY A 153 -3.13 9.15 -11.72
C GLY A 153 -3.77 7.95 -11.02
N VAL A 154 -4.47 7.07 -11.76
CA VAL A 154 -4.98 5.80 -11.23
C VAL A 154 -3.84 4.90 -10.78
N LEU A 155 -2.82 4.71 -11.63
CA LEU A 155 -1.66 3.87 -11.32
C LEU A 155 -0.92 4.38 -10.07
N ARG A 156 -0.72 5.70 -9.97
CA ARG A 156 -0.11 6.35 -8.81
C ARG A 156 -0.97 6.17 -7.55
N GLY A 157 -2.28 6.34 -7.68
CA GLY A 157 -3.22 6.12 -6.58
C GLY A 157 -3.15 4.68 -6.05
N TYR A 158 -3.10 3.71 -6.96
CA TYR A 158 -2.92 2.30 -6.61
C TYR A 158 -1.56 2.03 -5.94
N ALA A 159 -0.47 2.60 -6.47
CA ALA A 159 0.85 2.51 -5.84
C ALA A 159 0.87 3.11 -4.43
N CYS A 160 0.17 4.23 -4.19
CA CYS A 160 0.00 4.80 -2.86
C CYS A 160 -0.74 3.86 -1.90
N LEU A 161 -1.77 3.14 -2.38
CA LEU A 161 -2.48 2.14 -1.56
C LEU A 161 -1.57 0.96 -1.20
N LEU A 162 -0.76 0.47 -2.14
CA LEU A 162 0.24 -0.58 -1.86
C LEU A 162 1.24 -0.13 -0.80
N ALA A 163 1.81 1.08 -0.96
CA ALA A 163 2.74 1.64 0.00
C ALA A 163 2.11 1.80 1.39
N LEU A 164 0.85 2.26 1.46
CA LEU A 164 0.12 2.39 2.71
C LEU A 164 -0.14 1.03 3.37
N TYR A 165 -0.57 0.03 2.60
CA TYR A 165 -0.77 -1.34 3.10
C TYR A 165 0.53 -1.94 3.64
N MET A 166 1.64 -1.77 2.92
CA MET A 166 2.96 -2.23 3.38
C MET A 166 3.40 -1.49 4.64
N ALA A 167 3.19 -0.18 4.72
CA ALA A 167 3.53 0.61 5.91
C ALA A 167 2.73 0.16 7.14
N VAL A 168 1.41 -0.09 6.98
CA VAL A 168 0.57 -0.62 8.07
C VAL A 168 1.02 -2.02 8.48
N SER A 169 1.27 -2.90 7.50
CA SER A 169 1.76 -4.26 7.75
C SER A 169 3.12 -4.30 8.45
N PHE A 170 3.99 -3.31 8.17
CA PHE A 170 5.28 -3.16 8.84
C PHE A 170 5.14 -2.64 10.28
N LEU A 171 4.15 -1.79 10.54
CA LEU A 171 3.95 -1.16 11.85
C LEU A 171 3.12 -2.01 12.81
N MET A 172 2.21 -2.84 12.29
CA MET A 172 1.24 -3.60 13.09
C MET A 172 1.00 -5.01 12.53
N PRO A 173 1.13 -6.08 13.35
CA PRO A 173 0.79 -7.45 12.94
C PRO A 173 -0.67 -7.58 12.48
N GLN A 174 -0.92 -8.47 11.52
CA GLN A 174 -2.25 -8.66 10.92
C GLN A 174 -3.32 -9.06 11.95
N ASP A 175 -2.94 -9.83 12.97
CA ASP A 175 -3.85 -10.30 14.04
C ASP A 175 -4.42 -9.17 14.89
N ALA A 176 -3.79 -7.98 14.86
CA ALA A 176 -4.20 -6.82 15.61
C ALA A 176 -4.93 -5.78 14.74
N TRP A 177 -5.21 -6.08 13.47
CA TRP A 177 -5.89 -5.16 12.57
C TRP A 177 -7.35 -4.91 13.00
N PRO A 178 -7.87 -3.67 12.84
CA PRO A 178 -9.27 -3.37 13.11
C PRO A 178 -10.21 -4.24 12.27
N ASP A 179 -11.37 -4.62 12.84
CA ASP A 179 -12.40 -5.41 12.15
C ASP A 179 -12.78 -4.83 10.77
N ALA A 180 -12.69 -3.50 10.64
CA ALA A 180 -12.96 -2.81 9.39
C ALA A 180 -12.00 -3.19 8.24
N MET A 181 -10.76 -3.54 8.56
CA MET A 181 -9.73 -3.93 7.60
C MET A 181 -9.94 -5.38 7.16
N ASN A 182 -10.39 -6.24 8.09
CA ASN A 182 -10.74 -7.64 7.82
C ASN A 182 -12.05 -7.78 7.00
N ASP A 183 -12.99 -6.84 7.15
CA ASP A 183 -14.26 -6.80 6.39
C ASP A 183 -14.13 -6.06 5.03
N SER A 184 -12.96 -5.51 4.70
CA SER A 184 -12.74 -4.78 3.45
C SER A 184 -12.56 -5.71 2.25
N ARG A 185 -13.10 -5.32 1.09
CA ARG A 185 -12.91 -6.06 -0.17
C ARG A 185 -11.63 -5.66 -0.90
N ILE A 186 -11.17 -4.43 -0.70
CA ILE A 186 -9.99 -3.88 -1.37
C ILE A 186 -8.69 -4.34 -0.68
N VAL A 187 -8.69 -4.47 0.64
CA VAL A 187 -7.53 -4.91 1.43
C VAL A 187 -6.98 -6.28 0.99
N PRO A 188 -7.76 -7.37 0.87
CA PRO A 188 -7.22 -8.67 0.44
C PRO A 188 -6.70 -8.63 -1.00
N LEU A 189 -7.36 -7.88 -1.90
CA LEU A 189 -6.90 -7.70 -3.29
C LEU A 189 -5.51 -7.04 -3.37
N ILE A 190 -5.26 -6.06 -2.50
CA ILE A 190 -3.94 -5.42 -2.37
C ILE A 190 -2.95 -6.40 -1.74
N GLY A 191 -3.36 -7.14 -0.71
CA GLY A 191 -2.56 -8.16 -0.04
C GLY A 191 -1.97 -9.18 -1.01
N ASP A 192 -2.80 -9.76 -1.89
CA ASP A 192 -2.35 -10.71 -2.91
C ASP A 192 -1.26 -10.12 -3.81
N SER A 193 -1.43 -8.86 -4.23
CA SER A 193 -0.45 -8.18 -5.07
C SER A 193 0.89 -7.89 -4.35
N THR A 194 0.87 -7.67 -3.03
CA THR A 194 2.10 -7.49 -2.25
C THR A 194 2.90 -8.77 -2.06
N THR A 195 2.24 -9.94 -2.04
CA THR A 195 2.90 -11.24 -1.94
C THR A 195 3.76 -11.54 -3.17
N TYR A 196 3.37 -11.08 -4.36
CA TYR A 196 4.23 -11.15 -5.55
C TYR A 196 5.44 -10.23 -5.46
N LEU A 197 5.32 -9.09 -4.77
CA LEU A 197 6.40 -8.12 -4.62
C LEU A 197 7.42 -8.54 -3.54
N SER A 198 6.99 -9.27 -2.51
CA SER A 198 7.86 -9.73 -1.42
C SER A 198 8.92 -10.73 -1.90
N HIS A 199 8.64 -11.51 -2.95
CA HIS A 199 9.61 -12.40 -3.58
C HIS A 199 10.85 -11.65 -4.11
N PHE A 200 10.71 -10.37 -4.52
CA PHE A 200 11.85 -9.56 -4.98
C PHE A 200 12.60 -8.86 -3.84
N THR A 201 11.97 -8.71 -2.67
CA THR A 201 12.52 -7.97 -1.53
C THR A 201 13.29 -8.89 -0.56
N SER A 202 12.93 -10.18 -0.49
CA SER A 202 13.43 -11.13 0.52
C SER A 202 14.95 -11.38 0.49
N ASP A 203 15.62 -11.20 -0.65
CA ASP A 203 17.06 -11.53 -0.76
C ASP A 203 18.00 -10.50 -0.09
N SER A 204 17.55 -9.29 0.19
CA SER A 204 18.44 -8.19 0.67
C SER A 204 18.41 -7.94 2.18
N ILE A 205 17.43 -8.49 2.91
CA ILE A 205 17.20 -8.14 4.33
C ILE A 205 17.89 -9.12 5.29
N THR A 206 18.29 -10.31 4.82
CA THR A 206 18.79 -11.41 5.69
C THR A 206 20.32 -11.60 5.80
N PRO A 207 21.26 -10.71 5.39
CA PRO A 207 22.68 -10.96 5.64
C PRO A 207 23.19 -10.51 7.03
N HIS A 208 22.51 -9.57 7.70
CA HIS A 208 23.02 -8.92 8.93
C HIS A 208 22.26 -9.29 10.22
N LEU A 209 21.09 -9.93 10.11
CA LEU A 209 20.33 -10.47 11.25
C LEU A 209 20.62 -11.95 11.51
N ALA A 210 21.32 -12.61 10.58
CA ALA A 210 21.75 -14.01 10.68
C ALA A 210 23.14 -14.17 11.34
N GLN A 211 23.73 -13.10 11.85
CA GLN A 211 24.92 -13.22 12.69
C GLN A 211 24.42 -13.64 14.09
N PRO A 212 24.53 -14.91 14.50
CA PRO A 212 24.28 -15.25 15.89
C PRO A 212 25.17 -14.33 16.72
N ALA A 213 24.55 -13.61 17.66
CA ALA A 213 25.26 -12.75 18.59
C ALA A 213 26.49 -13.52 19.07
N ARG A 214 27.69 -13.06 18.70
CA ARG A 214 28.97 -13.69 19.06
C ARG A 214 28.93 -13.88 20.57
N THR A 215 28.63 -15.09 21.01
CA THR A 215 28.59 -15.44 22.42
C THR A 215 30.01 -15.20 22.91
N ARG A 216 30.17 -14.25 23.83
CA ARG A 216 31.44 -13.89 24.49
C ARG A 216 32.06 -15.05 25.28
N HIS A 217 31.57 -16.27 25.09
CA HIS A 217 31.86 -17.46 25.85
C HIS A 217 33.00 -18.32 25.25
N ASP A 218 33.45 -18.02 24.03
CA ASP A 218 34.49 -18.80 23.32
C ASP A 218 35.88 -18.13 23.35
N ALA A 219 36.24 -17.43 24.42
CA ALA A 219 37.62 -16.98 24.61
C ALA A 219 38.40 -18.11 25.31
N PRO A 220 39.43 -18.71 24.68
CA PRO A 220 40.29 -19.65 25.37
C PRO A 220 41.12 -18.89 26.42
N ILE A 221 41.08 -19.41 27.65
CA ILE A 221 41.97 -19.07 28.77
C ILE A 221 43.40 -19.54 28.50
#